data_AF-A0A0G0YVN6-F1
#
_entry.id   AF-A0A0G0YVN6-F1
#
_cell.length_a   1.000
_cell.length_b   1.000
_cell.length_c   1.000
_cell.angle_alpha   90.00
_cell.angle_beta   90.00
_cell.angle_gamma   90.00
#
_symmetry.space_group_name_H-M   'P 1'
#
loop_
_entity.id
_entity.type
_entity.pdbx_description
1 polymer ?
#
loop_
_entity_poly.entity_id
_entity_poly.type
_entity_poly.pdbx_seq_one_letter_code
_entity_poly.pdbx_strand_id
1 'polypeptide(L)'
;MSNDKNNLGKLKKVELREAWKHEASNFTQWLAEEENLSLLGDEIGFDIKLLQTEGAVGSFNVDILAEEENTGRKIIIENQLEVTNHDHLGKIITYASGYNAQIVVWVVKDAREEHRQAVDWLNEHTDEDIEFYLVQIELWQIENSPYAPKFEIVSKPNDWTKAVRSSTDTKELTDTKIKQLEFWTQFKEYAKKRQTKLHIRKIYPQHWTDISIGSSEAHLSLIASPREGMLGIDLYIPDDKELYKKLHDHKDQIEADISEKLDWQELQGKKASRTRLSIPTNFDDITKWEDSFEWLLNQAEKFHKVFPKYIKLEEQNET
;
A
#
# COMPACT_ATOMS: atom_id res chain seq x y z
N MET A 1 41.07 26.88 -4.83
CA MET A 1 40.01 26.12 -5.53
C MET A 1 40.36 24.65 -5.36
N SER A 2 39.85 23.98 -4.34
CA SER A 2 40.04 22.53 -4.21
C SER A 2 39.15 21.86 -5.25
N ASN A 3 39.76 21.05 -6.11
CA ASN A 3 39.05 20.03 -6.87
C ASN A 3 38.51 19.04 -5.83
N ASP A 4 37.25 19.17 -5.44
CA ASP A 4 36.51 18.05 -4.85
C ASP A 4 36.43 16.98 -5.94
N LYS A 5 37.37 16.03 -5.89
CA LYS A 5 37.23 14.77 -6.61
C LYS A 5 35.95 14.14 -6.08
N ASN A 6 34.95 13.99 -6.94
CA ASN A 6 33.72 13.25 -6.66
C ASN A 6 34.08 11.89 -6.01
N ASN A 7 33.99 11.82 -4.69
CA ASN A 7 34.34 10.64 -3.92
C ASN A 7 33.13 9.70 -3.91
N LEU A 8 32.96 8.95 -4.99
CA LEU A 8 31.85 8.01 -5.16
C LEU A 8 32.29 6.62 -4.70
N GLY A 9 31.57 6.06 -3.72
CA GLY A 9 31.82 4.71 -3.22
C GLY A 9 31.43 3.64 -4.23
N LYS A 10 32.09 2.47 -4.16
CA LYS A 10 31.80 1.33 -5.04
C LYS A 10 30.65 0.49 -4.50
N LEU A 11 29.55 0.44 -5.26
CA LEU A 11 28.42 -0.46 -5.01
C LEU A 11 28.77 -1.90 -5.43
N LYS A 12 28.43 -2.88 -4.60
CA LYS A 12 28.55 -4.31 -4.93
C LYS A 12 27.32 -5.08 -4.46
N LYS A 13 26.92 -6.10 -5.24
CA LYS A 13 25.92 -7.08 -4.83
C LYS A 13 26.59 -8.10 -3.89
N VAL A 14 25.86 -8.50 -2.85
CA VAL A 14 26.29 -9.40 -1.79
C VAL A 14 25.37 -10.63 -1.83
N GLU A 15 25.91 -11.81 -1.54
CA GLU A 15 25.10 -13.02 -1.41
C GLU A 15 24.18 -12.92 -0.19
N LEU A 16 22.90 -13.27 -0.35
CA LEU A 16 21.90 -13.13 0.73
C LEU A 16 22.31 -13.88 2.01
N ARG A 17 23.02 -15.01 1.86
CA ARG A 17 23.48 -15.86 2.96
C ARG A 17 24.57 -15.22 3.83
N GLU A 18 25.16 -14.10 3.40
CA GLU A 18 26.06 -13.31 4.25
C GLU A 18 25.27 -12.59 5.36
N ALA A 19 24.04 -12.16 5.09
CA ALA A 19 23.14 -11.58 6.09
C ALA A 19 22.26 -12.65 6.77
N TRP A 20 21.66 -13.54 5.98
CA TRP A 20 20.67 -14.50 6.46
C TRP A 20 21.15 -15.94 6.20
N LYS A 21 21.80 -16.53 7.20
CA LYS A 21 22.36 -17.89 7.08
C LYS A 21 21.26 -18.95 6.88
N HIS A 22 20.14 -18.78 7.56
CA HIS A 22 18.97 -19.66 7.51
C HIS A 22 17.70 -18.89 7.18
N GLU A 23 16.81 -19.52 6.42
CA GLU A 23 15.56 -18.92 5.95
C GLU A 23 14.61 -18.64 7.13
N ALA A 24 14.09 -19.68 7.78
CA ALA A 24 13.12 -19.53 8.87
C ALA A 24 13.66 -18.74 10.09
N SER A 25 14.90 -19.00 10.52
CA SER A 25 15.44 -18.41 11.76
C SER A 25 16.18 -17.09 11.57
N ASN A 26 16.47 -16.66 10.35
CA ASN A 26 17.08 -15.36 10.09
C ASN A 26 16.26 -14.53 9.11
N PHE A 27 15.99 -15.03 7.90
CA PHE A 27 15.33 -14.24 6.87
C PHE A 27 13.86 -13.95 7.18
N THR A 28 13.08 -14.97 7.57
CA THR A 28 11.67 -14.78 7.95
C THR A 28 11.54 -13.84 9.16
N GLN A 29 12.41 -13.99 10.16
CA GLN A 29 12.41 -13.12 11.34
C GLN A 29 12.75 -11.68 10.99
N TRP A 30 13.79 -11.46 10.18
CA TRP A 30 14.15 -10.13 9.67
C TRP A 30 13.02 -9.53 8.85
N LEU A 31 12.47 -10.28 7.89
CA LEU A 31 11.41 -9.80 7.01
C LEU A 31 10.15 -9.43 7.78
N ALA A 32 9.85 -10.13 8.89
CA ALA A 32 8.69 -9.87 9.73
C ALA A 32 8.81 -8.60 10.61
N GLU A 33 10.00 -8.01 10.73
CA GLU A 33 10.15 -6.74 11.45
C GLU A 33 9.42 -5.60 10.70
N GLU A 34 8.82 -4.68 11.45
CA GLU A 34 7.98 -3.60 10.92
C GLU A 34 8.70 -2.76 9.85
N GLU A 35 9.96 -2.39 10.10
CA GLU A 35 10.75 -1.61 9.14
C GLU A 35 11.00 -2.36 7.81
N ASN A 36 11.13 -3.70 7.85
CA ASN A 36 11.42 -4.50 6.66
C ASN A 36 10.15 -4.86 5.87
N LEU A 37 9.02 -5.05 6.56
CA LEU A 37 7.71 -5.10 5.92
C LEU A 37 7.34 -3.77 5.29
N SER A 38 7.71 -2.64 5.90
CA SER A 38 7.54 -1.31 5.30
C SER A 38 8.34 -1.18 4.01
N LEU A 39 9.60 -1.64 3.98
CA LEU A 39 10.41 -1.63 2.75
C LEU A 39 9.79 -2.48 1.62
N LEU A 40 9.22 -3.64 1.95
CA LEU A 40 8.50 -4.48 0.98
C LEU A 40 7.19 -3.82 0.52
N GLY A 41 6.44 -3.24 1.46
CA GLY A 41 5.19 -2.53 1.21
C GLY A 41 5.36 -1.31 0.32
N ASP A 42 6.44 -0.55 0.50
CA ASP A 42 6.81 0.59 -0.36
C ASP A 42 7.04 0.15 -1.82
N GLU A 43 7.73 -0.97 -2.03
CA GLU A 43 8.00 -1.50 -3.36
C GLU A 43 6.70 -2.02 -4.02
N ILE A 44 5.86 -2.75 -3.27
CA ILE A 44 4.60 -3.31 -3.78
C ILE A 44 3.52 -2.23 -3.97
N GLY A 45 3.50 -1.20 -3.13
CA GLY A 45 2.60 -0.06 -3.18
C GLY A 45 1.48 -0.05 -2.13
N PHE A 46 1.56 -0.84 -1.06
CA PHE A 46 0.63 -0.79 0.07
C PHE A 46 1.30 -1.20 1.38
N ASP A 47 0.77 -0.71 2.49
CA ASP A 47 1.33 -0.94 3.82
C ASP A 47 0.93 -2.33 4.35
N ILE A 48 1.92 -3.07 4.85
CA ILE A 48 1.78 -4.45 5.31
C ILE A 48 1.94 -4.48 6.83
N LYS A 49 0.92 -5.00 7.52
CA LYS A 49 0.94 -5.19 8.97
C LYS A 49 1.01 -6.67 9.33
N LEU A 50 2.02 -7.04 10.10
CA LEU A 50 2.22 -8.41 10.58
C LEU A 50 1.05 -8.86 11.46
N LEU A 51 0.55 -10.06 11.22
CA LEU A 51 -0.37 -10.75 12.14
C LEU A 51 0.37 -11.83 12.93
N GLN A 52 1.14 -12.69 12.23
CA GLN A 52 1.95 -13.74 12.85
C GLN A 52 2.98 -14.29 11.86
N THR A 53 4.10 -14.78 12.38
CA THR A 53 5.03 -15.67 11.66
C THR A 53 4.62 -17.12 11.88
N GLU A 54 4.97 -18.02 10.96
CA GLU A 54 4.72 -19.48 11.07
C GLU A 54 3.22 -19.81 11.28
N GLY A 55 2.36 -19.18 10.48
CA GLY A 55 0.91 -19.34 10.61
C GLY A 55 0.43 -20.72 10.15
N ALA A 56 -0.19 -21.49 11.04
CA ALA A 56 -0.67 -22.84 10.73
C ALA A 56 -1.78 -22.92 9.65
N VAL A 57 -1.57 -23.73 8.63
CA VAL A 57 -2.52 -24.17 7.59
C VAL A 57 -2.58 -25.69 7.58
N GLY A 58 -3.48 -26.26 8.38
CA GLY A 58 -3.57 -27.70 8.56
C GLY A 58 -2.28 -28.26 9.17
N SER A 59 -1.52 -29.05 8.40
CA SER A 59 -0.24 -29.64 8.81
C SER A 59 0.99 -28.84 8.38
N PHE A 60 0.80 -27.68 7.73
CA PHE A 60 1.86 -26.83 7.21
C PHE A 60 1.78 -25.44 7.86
N ASN A 61 2.82 -24.63 7.68
CA ASN A 61 2.83 -23.24 8.14
C ASN A 61 3.19 -22.33 6.97
N VAL A 62 2.50 -21.18 6.88
CA VAL A 62 2.98 -20.05 6.06
C VAL A 62 4.07 -19.31 6.81
N ASP A 63 5.12 -18.88 6.12
CA ASP A 63 6.23 -18.13 6.75
C ASP A 63 5.72 -16.88 7.48
N ILE A 64 4.93 -16.04 6.79
CA ILE A 64 4.35 -14.82 7.35
C ILE A 64 2.88 -14.68 6.93
N LEU A 65 2.01 -14.45 7.91
CA LEU A 65 0.65 -13.99 7.72
C LEU A 65 0.55 -12.53 8.14
N ALA A 66 -0.04 -11.71 7.28
CA ALA A 66 -0.18 -10.27 7.45
C ALA A 66 -1.54 -9.78 6.94
N GLU A 67 -1.80 -8.49 7.11
CA GLU A 67 -2.94 -7.78 6.55
C GLU A 67 -2.50 -6.46 5.91
N GLU A 68 -3.22 -6.02 4.87
CA GLU A 68 -3.10 -4.66 4.35
C GLU A 68 -3.78 -3.70 5.32
N GLU A 69 -3.06 -2.73 5.88
CA GLU A 69 -3.52 -1.92 7.02
C GLU A 69 -4.88 -1.24 6.80
N ASN A 70 -5.14 -0.72 5.61
CA ASN A 70 -6.34 0.10 5.37
C ASN A 70 -7.57 -0.72 4.98
N THR A 71 -7.38 -1.89 4.37
CA THR A 71 -8.48 -2.68 3.81
C THR A 71 -8.75 -3.95 4.62
N GLY A 72 -7.79 -4.38 5.45
CA GLY A 72 -7.82 -5.66 6.15
C GLY A 72 -7.74 -6.87 5.22
N ARG A 73 -7.38 -6.69 3.93
CA ARG A 73 -7.15 -7.82 3.02
C ARG A 73 -5.99 -8.66 3.56
N LYS A 74 -6.21 -9.96 3.64
CA LYS A 74 -5.22 -10.90 4.17
C LYS A 74 -4.10 -11.09 3.16
N ILE A 75 -2.89 -11.07 3.68
CA ILE A 75 -1.65 -11.23 2.95
C ILE A 75 -0.96 -12.50 3.46
N ILE A 76 -0.60 -13.40 2.56
CA ILE A 76 0.37 -14.45 2.85
C ILE A 76 1.68 -14.13 2.16
N ILE A 77 2.78 -14.25 2.89
CA ILE A 77 4.13 -14.06 2.36
C ILE A 77 4.91 -15.36 2.56
N GLU A 78 5.45 -15.89 1.47
CA GLU A 78 6.38 -17.02 1.46
C GLU A 78 7.74 -16.50 1.01
N ASN A 79 8.80 -16.82 1.74
CA ASN A 79 10.12 -16.26 1.50
C ASN A 79 11.19 -17.33 1.26
N GLN A 80 11.95 -17.20 0.17
CA GLN A 80 12.91 -18.20 -0.29
C GLN A 80 14.29 -17.57 -0.57
N LEU A 81 15.33 -18.01 0.15
CA LEU A 81 16.73 -17.55 -0.06
C LEU A 81 17.42 -18.22 -1.26
N GLU A 82 16.68 -19.00 -2.04
CA GLU A 82 17.15 -19.74 -3.21
C GLU A 82 16.33 -19.38 -4.46
N VAL A 83 16.75 -19.89 -5.61
CA VAL A 83 16.00 -19.76 -6.85
C VAL A 83 14.62 -20.43 -6.72
N THR A 84 13.56 -19.76 -7.16
CA THR A 84 12.16 -20.29 -7.19
C THR A 84 12.08 -21.77 -7.61
N ASN A 85 11.17 -22.52 -6.97
CA ASN A 85 10.91 -23.93 -7.25
C ASN A 85 9.41 -24.28 -7.19
N HIS A 86 9.04 -25.46 -7.69
CA HIS A 86 7.64 -25.91 -7.72
C HIS A 86 7.03 -26.17 -6.34
N ASP A 87 7.86 -26.50 -5.33
CA ASP A 87 7.38 -26.71 -3.96
C ASP A 87 6.78 -25.42 -3.39
N HIS A 88 7.52 -24.32 -3.46
CA HIS A 88 7.06 -23.02 -2.97
C HIS A 88 5.91 -22.46 -3.81
N LEU A 89 5.91 -22.69 -5.13
CA LEU A 89 4.76 -22.34 -5.96
C LEU A 89 3.47 -23.08 -5.53
N GLY A 90 3.56 -24.36 -5.18
CA GLY A 90 2.42 -25.12 -4.65
C GLY A 90 1.98 -24.63 -3.27
N LYS A 91 2.95 -24.29 -2.40
CA LYS A 91 2.70 -23.74 -1.08
C LYS A 91 1.94 -22.43 -1.10
N ILE A 92 2.36 -21.44 -1.90
CA ILE A 92 1.70 -20.13 -1.93
C ILE A 92 0.22 -20.24 -2.32
N ILE A 93 -0.14 -21.16 -3.24
CA ILE A 93 -1.53 -21.42 -3.61
C ILE A 93 -2.28 -22.09 -2.46
N THR A 94 -1.65 -23.08 -1.82
CA THR A 94 -2.25 -23.82 -0.69
C THR A 94 -2.51 -22.89 0.49
N TYR A 95 -1.54 -22.06 0.87
CA TYR A 95 -1.64 -21.12 1.98
C TYR A 95 -2.65 -20.02 1.73
N ALA A 96 -2.68 -19.48 0.50
CA ALA A 96 -3.70 -18.53 0.10
C ALA A 96 -5.11 -19.12 0.28
N SER A 97 -5.33 -20.36 -0.16
CA SER A 97 -6.61 -21.05 0.01
C SER A 97 -6.96 -21.30 1.47
N GLY A 98 -5.98 -21.66 2.31
CA GLY A 98 -6.19 -21.98 3.73
C GLY A 98 -6.56 -20.76 4.58
N TYR A 99 -6.00 -19.59 4.27
CA TYR A 99 -6.30 -18.34 4.97
C TYR A 99 -7.41 -17.51 4.33
N ASN A 100 -7.87 -17.91 3.15
CA ASN A 100 -8.69 -17.07 2.27
C ASN A 100 -8.00 -15.71 2.04
N ALA A 101 -6.72 -15.79 1.67
CA ALA A 101 -5.88 -14.61 1.45
C ALA A 101 -6.17 -14.01 0.08
N GLN A 102 -6.30 -12.68 0.05
CA GLN A 102 -6.48 -11.91 -1.18
C GLN A 102 -5.15 -11.52 -1.82
N ILE A 103 -4.08 -11.44 -1.04
CA ILE A 103 -2.77 -11.02 -1.52
C ILE A 103 -1.75 -12.11 -1.19
N VAL A 104 -0.98 -12.49 -2.20
CA VAL A 104 0.05 -13.53 -2.14
C VAL A 104 1.37 -12.91 -2.57
N VAL A 105 2.36 -12.89 -1.68
CA VAL A 105 3.68 -12.36 -1.98
C VAL A 105 4.72 -13.46 -1.86
N TRP A 106 5.41 -13.76 -2.97
CA TRP A 106 6.51 -14.72 -3.00
C TRP A 106 7.83 -13.96 -3.14
N VAL A 107 8.59 -13.89 -2.05
CA VAL A 107 9.89 -13.20 -1.99
C VAL A 107 10.99 -14.20 -2.25
N VAL A 108 11.82 -14.00 -3.27
CA VAL A 108 12.84 -14.97 -3.72
C VAL A 108 14.21 -14.36 -3.97
N LYS A 109 15.28 -15.16 -3.90
CA LYS A 109 16.62 -14.74 -4.36
C LYS A 109 16.65 -14.46 -5.85
N ASP A 110 16.13 -15.38 -6.65
CA ASP A 110 16.04 -15.28 -8.11
C ASP A 110 14.78 -15.98 -8.62
N ALA A 111 14.09 -15.34 -9.56
CA ALA A 111 12.91 -15.88 -10.22
C ALA A 111 13.31 -16.63 -11.50
N ARG A 112 12.85 -17.87 -11.65
CA ARG A 112 12.89 -18.56 -12.94
C ARG A 112 11.79 -18.00 -13.83
N GLU A 113 12.09 -17.94 -15.13
CA GLU A 113 11.15 -17.41 -16.12
C GLU A 113 9.85 -18.23 -16.16
N GLU A 114 9.90 -19.54 -15.96
CA GLU A 114 8.72 -20.41 -15.91
C GLU A 114 7.83 -20.11 -14.70
N HIS A 115 8.42 -19.79 -13.55
CA HIS A 115 7.66 -19.43 -12.35
C HIS A 115 7.10 -18.00 -12.45
N ARG A 116 7.84 -17.07 -13.07
CA ARG A 116 7.31 -15.75 -13.42
C ARG A 116 6.06 -15.88 -14.30
N GLN A 117 6.14 -16.67 -15.37
CA GLN A 117 5.00 -16.93 -16.25
C GLN A 117 3.84 -17.62 -15.54
N ALA A 118 4.11 -18.53 -14.58
CA ALA A 118 3.05 -19.14 -13.78
C ALA A 118 2.32 -18.12 -12.90
N VAL A 119 3.06 -17.20 -12.26
CA VAL A 119 2.48 -16.11 -11.46
C VAL A 119 1.68 -15.14 -12.34
N ASP A 120 2.20 -14.79 -13.52
CA ASP A 120 1.45 -13.99 -14.51
C ASP A 120 0.15 -14.70 -14.90
N TRP A 121 0.23 -15.99 -15.22
CA TRP A 121 -0.94 -16.80 -15.58
C TRP A 121 -1.97 -16.85 -14.44
N LEU A 122 -1.54 -17.00 -13.18
CA LEU A 122 -2.44 -16.93 -12.03
C LEU A 122 -3.14 -15.57 -11.96
N ASN A 123 -2.39 -14.47 -12.03
CA ASN A 123 -2.98 -13.12 -12.04
C ASN A 123 -3.94 -12.88 -13.20
N GLU A 124 -3.74 -13.55 -14.33
CA GLU A 124 -4.65 -13.47 -15.46
C GLU A 124 -5.93 -14.29 -15.26
N HIS A 125 -5.89 -15.35 -14.47
CA HIS A 125 -6.97 -16.34 -14.37
C HIS A 125 -7.65 -16.40 -13.00
N THR A 126 -7.31 -15.49 -12.08
CA THR A 126 -8.08 -15.23 -10.86
C THR A 126 -9.02 -14.04 -11.02
N ASP A 127 -9.93 -13.86 -10.06
CA ASP A 127 -10.80 -12.68 -9.99
C ASP A 127 -10.02 -11.40 -9.64
N GLU A 128 -10.75 -10.28 -9.53
CA GLU A 128 -10.19 -8.96 -9.20
C GLU A 128 -9.69 -8.85 -7.75
N ASP A 129 -10.10 -9.76 -6.87
CA ASP A 129 -9.80 -9.70 -5.44
C ASP A 129 -8.48 -10.40 -5.09
N ILE A 130 -8.06 -11.41 -5.87
CA ILE A 130 -6.84 -12.17 -5.62
C ILE A 130 -5.67 -11.59 -6.41
N GLU A 131 -4.56 -11.30 -5.73
CA GLU A 131 -3.34 -10.72 -6.29
C GLU A 131 -2.10 -11.54 -5.95
N PHE A 132 -1.33 -11.92 -6.97
CA PHE A 132 -0.03 -12.57 -6.78
C PHE A 132 1.12 -11.62 -7.11
N TYR A 133 2.10 -11.56 -6.25
CA TYR A 133 3.34 -10.80 -6.41
C TYR A 133 4.52 -11.75 -6.34
N LEU A 134 5.41 -11.68 -7.32
CA LEU A 134 6.71 -12.32 -7.30
C LEU A 134 7.76 -11.22 -7.14
N VAL A 135 8.46 -11.22 -6.02
CA VAL A 135 9.40 -10.17 -5.65
C VAL A 135 10.78 -10.78 -5.47
N GLN A 136 11.77 -10.19 -6.13
CA GLN A 136 13.16 -10.56 -5.95
C GLN A 136 13.79 -9.72 -4.84
N ILE A 137 14.54 -10.34 -3.93
CA ILE A 137 15.36 -9.63 -2.94
C ILE A 137 16.84 -9.70 -3.32
N GLU A 138 17.49 -8.55 -3.30
CA GLU A 138 18.92 -8.39 -3.45
C GLU A 138 19.54 -7.78 -2.19
N LEU A 139 20.81 -8.06 -1.96
CA LEU A 139 21.58 -7.45 -0.89
C LEU A 139 22.74 -6.66 -1.49
N TRP A 140 22.86 -5.40 -1.14
CA TRP A 140 23.85 -4.47 -1.68
C TRP A 140 24.74 -3.92 -0.58
N GLN A 141 25.95 -3.48 -0.94
CA GLN A 141 26.84 -2.80 -0.02
C GLN A 141 27.64 -1.72 -0.77
N ILE A 142 27.73 -0.54 -0.18
CA ILE A 142 28.65 0.51 -0.65
C ILE A 142 29.91 0.43 0.21
N GLU A 143 31.03 0.04 -0.39
CA GLU A 143 32.29 -0.16 0.33
C GLU A 143 32.14 -1.02 1.60
N ASN A 144 32.26 -0.42 2.79
CA ASN A 144 32.15 -1.07 4.10
C ASN A 144 30.92 -0.60 4.91
N SER A 145 29.93 0.00 4.25
CA SER A 145 28.63 0.32 4.88
C SER A 145 27.90 -0.95 5.34
N PRO A 146 26.88 -0.84 6.20
CA PRO A 146 25.95 -1.95 6.43
C PRO A 146 25.33 -2.46 5.13
N TYR A 147 24.86 -3.71 5.14
CA TYR A 147 24.16 -4.27 3.98
C TYR A 147 22.81 -3.58 3.78
N ALA A 148 22.48 -3.32 2.51
CA ALA A 148 21.26 -2.66 2.08
C ALA A 148 20.40 -3.66 1.30
N PRO A 149 19.27 -4.12 1.86
CA PRO A 149 18.32 -4.95 1.14
C PRO A 149 17.60 -4.12 0.08
N LYS A 150 17.30 -4.71 -1.07
CA LYS A 150 16.51 -4.10 -2.14
C LYS A 150 15.51 -5.13 -2.65
N PHE A 151 14.23 -4.77 -2.61
CA PHE A 151 13.16 -5.53 -3.26
C PHE A 151 12.98 -5.05 -4.70
N GLU A 152 12.63 -5.96 -5.60
CA GLU A 152 12.31 -5.65 -6.99
C GLU A 152 11.17 -6.54 -7.47
N ILE A 153 10.10 -5.91 -7.98
CA ILE A 153 8.95 -6.66 -8.50
C ILE A 153 9.32 -7.34 -9.82
N VAL A 154 9.22 -8.67 -9.85
CA VAL A 154 9.39 -9.50 -11.04
C VAL A 154 8.06 -9.76 -11.74
N SER A 155 6.99 -9.98 -10.97
CA SER A 155 5.61 -10.11 -11.47
C SER A 155 4.63 -9.51 -10.46
N LYS A 156 3.58 -8.89 -10.97
CA LYS A 156 2.48 -8.29 -10.20
C LYS A 156 1.18 -8.35 -11.00
N PRO A 157 0.02 -8.14 -10.36
CA PRO A 157 -1.25 -8.04 -11.07
C PRO A 157 -1.22 -6.95 -12.13
N ASN A 158 -1.84 -7.22 -13.27
CA ASN A 158 -2.18 -6.19 -14.23
C ASN A 158 -3.60 -5.69 -13.95
N ASP A 159 -3.69 -4.62 -13.16
CA ASP A 159 -4.96 -4.06 -12.68
C ASP A 159 -5.88 -3.66 -13.84
N TRP A 160 -5.31 -3.20 -14.97
CA TRP A 160 -6.07 -2.87 -16.17
C TRP A 160 -6.67 -4.10 -16.83
N THR A 161 -5.87 -5.17 -17.02
CA THR A 161 -6.36 -6.42 -17.59
C THR A 161 -7.41 -7.09 -16.70
N LYS A 162 -7.23 -7.04 -15.37
CA LYS A 162 -8.22 -7.56 -14.41
C LYS A 162 -9.53 -6.77 -14.46
N ALA A 163 -9.47 -5.43 -14.44
CA ALA A 163 -10.65 -4.58 -14.53
C ALA A 163 -11.41 -4.74 -15.86
N VAL A 164 -10.71 -5.02 -16.96
CA VAL A 164 -11.34 -5.30 -18.26
C VAL A 164 -11.92 -6.73 -18.31
N ARG A 165 -11.31 -7.74 -17.68
CA ARG A 165 -11.87 -9.10 -17.67
C ARG A 165 -13.10 -9.24 -16.76
N SER A 166 -13.13 -8.56 -15.61
CA SER A 166 -14.35 -8.50 -14.78
C SER A 166 -15.56 -7.89 -15.51
N SER A 167 -15.33 -7.19 -16.64
CA SER A 167 -16.36 -6.57 -17.47
C SER A 167 -17.21 -7.50 -18.31
N THR A 168 -16.78 -8.75 -18.52
CA THR A 168 -17.58 -9.70 -19.31
C THR A 168 -18.85 -10.18 -18.58
N ASP A 169 -18.93 -9.98 -17.26
CA ASP A 169 -20.06 -10.47 -16.44
C ASP A 169 -21.08 -9.37 -16.05
N THR A 170 -20.72 -8.08 -16.02
CA THR A 170 -21.64 -6.94 -15.72
C THR A 170 -21.22 -5.59 -16.33
N LYS A 171 -21.75 -5.21 -17.50
CA LYS A 171 -21.28 -4.06 -18.32
C LYS A 171 -21.26 -2.65 -17.69
N GLU A 172 -22.26 -2.25 -16.89
CA GLU A 172 -22.35 -0.85 -16.40
C GLU A 172 -21.42 -0.55 -15.20
N LEU A 173 -21.24 -1.51 -14.30
CA LEU A 173 -20.32 -1.38 -13.16
C LEU A 173 -18.87 -1.28 -13.63
N THR A 174 -18.55 -1.81 -14.81
CA THR A 174 -17.20 -1.86 -15.34
C THR A 174 -16.73 -0.61 -16.07
N ASP A 175 -17.61 0.10 -16.78
CA ASP A 175 -17.24 1.39 -17.38
C ASP A 175 -16.87 2.41 -16.28
N THR A 176 -17.60 2.38 -15.17
CA THR A 176 -17.31 3.21 -13.99
C THR A 176 -15.98 2.84 -13.35
N LYS A 177 -15.73 1.53 -13.14
CA LYS A 177 -14.47 1.00 -12.56
C LYS A 177 -13.25 1.32 -13.42
N ILE A 178 -13.35 1.17 -14.75
CA ILE A 178 -12.27 1.51 -15.69
C ILE A 178 -11.98 3.02 -15.64
N LYS A 179 -13.02 3.85 -15.62
CA LYS A 179 -12.86 5.30 -15.54
C LYS A 179 -12.28 5.76 -14.19
N GLN A 180 -12.63 5.10 -13.09
CA GLN A 180 -12.00 5.30 -11.79
C GLN A 180 -10.51 4.95 -11.80
N LEU A 181 -10.16 3.80 -12.38
CA LEU A 181 -8.77 3.39 -12.54
C LEU A 181 -7.99 4.41 -13.38
N GLU A 182 -8.57 4.89 -14.47
CA GLU A 182 -7.98 5.93 -15.33
C GLU A 182 -7.81 7.26 -14.57
N PHE A 183 -8.84 7.75 -13.90
CA PHE A 183 -8.82 8.98 -13.11
C PHE A 183 -7.69 8.96 -12.08
N TRP A 184 -7.61 7.90 -11.29
CA TRP A 184 -6.60 7.78 -10.24
C TRP A 184 -5.19 7.57 -10.79
N THR A 185 -5.04 6.87 -11.92
CA THR A 185 -3.75 6.75 -12.60
C THR A 185 -3.26 8.12 -13.06
N GLN A 186 -4.13 8.93 -13.68
CA GLN A 186 -3.80 10.28 -14.10
C GLN A 186 -3.53 11.21 -12.91
N PHE A 187 -4.29 11.09 -11.81
CA PHE A 187 -4.04 11.80 -10.56
C PHE A 187 -2.64 11.49 -9.99
N LYS A 188 -2.25 10.19 -9.94
CA LYS A 188 -0.94 9.78 -9.45
C LYS A 188 0.20 10.35 -10.30
N GLU A 189 0.04 10.36 -11.62
CA GLU A 189 1.00 11.01 -12.54
C GLU A 189 1.03 12.55 -12.37
N TYR A 190 -0.13 13.18 -12.16
CA TYR A 190 -0.21 14.61 -11.86
C TYR A 190 0.55 14.96 -10.58
N ALA A 191 0.31 14.21 -9.49
CA ALA A 191 0.97 14.40 -8.21
C ALA A 191 2.50 14.19 -8.31
N LYS A 192 2.94 13.18 -9.06
CA LYS A 192 4.37 12.95 -9.36
C LYS A 192 5.00 14.14 -10.10
N LYS A 193 4.32 14.70 -11.10
CA LYS A 193 4.79 15.91 -11.82
C LYS A 193 4.87 17.13 -10.92
N ARG A 194 3.98 17.25 -9.92
CA ARG A 194 4.01 18.30 -8.89
C ARG A 194 5.06 18.07 -7.80
N GLN A 195 5.82 16.98 -7.86
CA GLN A 195 6.86 16.63 -6.89
C GLN A 195 6.34 16.60 -5.44
N THR A 196 5.11 16.12 -5.26
CA THR A 196 4.56 15.96 -3.91
C THR A 196 5.41 14.97 -3.10
N LYS A 197 5.44 15.18 -1.78
CA LYS A 197 6.07 14.24 -0.85
C LYS A 197 5.11 13.15 -0.38
N LEU A 198 3.83 13.25 -0.75
CA LEU A 198 2.82 12.27 -0.38
C LEU A 198 3.05 10.97 -1.13
N HIS A 199 3.08 9.86 -0.40
CA HIS A 199 3.08 8.54 -0.99
C HIS A 199 1.64 8.13 -1.33
N ILE A 200 1.27 8.24 -2.60
CA ILE A 200 -0.01 7.75 -3.10
C ILE A 200 0.13 6.24 -3.34
N ARG A 201 -0.69 5.46 -2.62
CA ARG A 201 -0.66 3.99 -2.67
C ARG A 201 -0.98 3.42 -4.05
N LYS A 202 -0.97 2.10 -4.17
CA LYS A 202 -1.42 1.39 -5.37
C LYS A 202 -2.84 1.84 -5.74
N ILE A 203 -3.07 2.03 -7.04
CA ILE A 203 -4.35 2.47 -7.56
C ILE A 203 -5.20 1.24 -7.87
N TYR A 204 -6.47 1.31 -7.48
CA TYR A 204 -7.46 0.26 -7.72
C TYR A 204 -8.66 0.82 -8.50
N PRO A 205 -9.41 -0.03 -9.24
CA PRO A 205 -10.63 0.36 -9.94
C PRO A 205 -11.79 0.58 -8.96
N GLN A 206 -11.69 1.63 -8.14
CA GLN A 206 -12.65 1.95 -7.09
C GLN A 206 -12.78 3.47 -6.88
N HIS A 207 -13.78 3.89 -6.11
CA HIS A 207 -14.10 5.32 -5.94
C HIS A 207 -13.19 6.06 -4.94
N TRP A 208 -12.15 5.41 -4.40
CA TRP A 208 -11.22 6.00 -3.45
C TRP A 208 -9.77 5.53 -3.65
N THR A 209 -8.81 6.33 -3.18
CA THR A 209 -7.41 5.96 -3.01
C THR A 209 -6.88 6.54 -1.72
N ASP A 210 -6.01 5.80 -1.03
CA ASP A 210 -5.56 6.19 0.30
C ASP A 210 -4.12 6.71 0.32
N ILE A 211 -3.84 7.55 1.31
CA ILE A 211 -2.52 8.11 1.60
C ILE A 211 -2.24 7.90 3.09
N SER A 212 -1.10 7.28 3.41
CA SER A 212 -0.63 7.13 4.78
C SER A 212 -0.27 8.49 5.37
N ILE A 213 -0.47 8.65 6.68
CA ILE A 213 -0.08 9.85 7.44
C ILE A 213 0.98 9.54 8.51
N GLY A 214 1.60 8.36 8.43
CA GLY A 214 2.61 7.90 9.38
C GLY A 214 2.07 7.56 10.77
N SER A 215 0.83 7.06 10.83
CA SER A 215 0.20 6.38 11.97
C SER A 215 -0.67 5.26 11.42
N SER A 216 -0.73 4.12 12.11
CA SER A 216 -1.61 2.99 11.78
C SER A 216 -3.05 3.19 12.28
N GLU A 217 -3.30 4.22 13.09
CA GLU A 217 -4.61 4.52 13.68
C GLU A 217 -5.57 5.23 12.70
N ALA A 218 -5.03 5.92 11.69
CA ALA A 218 -5.80 6.70 10.73
C ALA A 218 -5.05 6.89 9.40
N HIS A 219 -5.80 7.13 8.32
CA HIS A 219 -5.24 7.45 7.00
C HIS A 219 -6.09 8.51 6.27
N LEU A 220 -5.55 9.10 5.22
CA LEU A 220 -6.35 9.94 4.31
C LEU A 220 -6.96 9.05 3.23
N SER A 221 -8.23 9.28 2.94
CA SER A 221 -8.92 8.64 1.82
C SER A 221 -9.41 9.71 0.85
N LEU A 222 -8.82 9.75 -0.34
CA LEU A 222 -9.26 10.62 -1.43
C LEU A 222 -10.41 9.94 -2.16
N ILE A 223 -11.47 10.68 -2.45
CA ILE A 223 -12.71 10.14 -2.99
C ILE A 223 -13.04 10.83 -4.31
N ALA A 224 -13.38 10.02 -5.30
CA ALA A 224 -13.99 10.44 -6.56
C ALA A 224 -15.21 9.54 -6.80
N SER A 225 -16.40 10.04 -6.45
CA SER A 225 -17.64 9.27 -6.48
C SER A 225 -18.57 9.75 -7.60
N PRO A 226 -18.68 9.01 -8.72
CA PRO A 226 -19.60 9.35 -9.80
C PRO A 226 -21.07 9.29 -9.33
N ARG A 227 -21.37 8.31 -8.46
CA ARG A 227 -22.72 8.10 -7.90
C ARG A 227 -23.17 9.28 -7.03
N GLU A 228 -22.26 9.83 -6.22
CA GLU A 228 -22.58 10.97 -5.35
C GLU A 228 -22.32 12.33 -6.02
N GLY A 229 -21.67 12.34 -7.19
CA GLY A 229 -21.33 13.56 -7.91
C GLY A 229 -20.39 14.47 -7.11
N MET A 230 -19.40 13.89 -6.42
CA MET A 230 -18.48 14.64 -5.56
C MET A 230 -17.04 14.15 -5.63
N LEU A 231 -16.12 15.08 -5.35
CA LEU A 231 -14.78 14.77 -4.86
C LEU A 231 -14.75 14.98 -3.36
N GLY A 232 -13.89 14.24 -2.67
CA GLY A 232 -13.67 14.46 -1.25
C GLY A 232 -12.32 13.99 -0.77
N ILE A 233 -12.03 14.39 0.45
CA ILE A 233 -10.96 13.85 1.26
C ILE A 233 -11.51 13.57 2.65
N ASP A 234 -11.28 12.37 3.12
CA ASP A 234 -11.58 11.95 4.49
C ASP A 234 -10.25 11.79 5.24
N LEU A 235 -10.18 12.26 6.50
CA LEU A 235 -9.37 11.54 7.49
C LEU A 235 -10.25 10.39 7.98
N TYR A 236 -9.84 9.15 7.73
CA TYR A 236 -10.57 7.95 8.11
C TYR A 236 -9.90 7.26 9.29
N ILE A 237 -10.70 6.93 10.31
CA ILE A 237 -10.27 6.26 11.54
C ILE A 237 -11.03 4.93 11.62
N PRO A 238 -10.38 3.77 11.40
CA PRO A 238 -11.08 2.50 11.25
C PRO A 238 -11.78 1.98 12.52
N ASP A 239 -11.15 2.09 13.69
CA ASP A 239 -11.66 1.51 14.94
C ASP A 239 -11.07 2.19 16.18
N ASP A 240 -11.12 3.54 16.23
CA ASP A 240 -10.69 4.31 17.40
C ASP A 240 -11.58 5.53 17.65
N LYS A 241 -12.55 5.37 18.56
CA LYS A 241 -13.48 6.44 18.95
C LYS A 241 -12.84 7.48 19.86
N GLU A 242 -11.85 7.10 20.66
CA GLU A 242 -11.18 8.04 21.56
C GLU A 242 -10.29 8.99 20.75
N LEU A 243 -9.60 8.48 19.73
CA LEU A 243 -8.87 9.32 18.77
C LEU A 243 -9.81 10.31 18.07
N TYR A 244 -10.97 9.85 17.60
CA TYR A 244 -11.95 10.75 16.98
C TYR A 244 -12.39 11.87 17.94
N LYS A 245 -12.70 11.53 19.19
CA LYS A 245 -13.10 12.50 20.21
C LYS A 245 -11.98 13.50 20.51
N LYS A 246 -10.74 13.03 20.66
CA LYS A 246 -9.53 13.87 20.84
C LYS A 246 -9.33 14.86 19.69
N LEU A 247 -9.52 14.41 18.45
CA LEU A 247 -9.45 15.28 17.27
C LEU A 247 -10.60 16.29 17.27
N HIS A 248 -11.82 15.84 17.63
CA HIS A 248 -12.99 16.70 17.69
C HIS A 248 -12.86 17.80 18.77
N ASP A 249 -12.20 17.52 19.90
CA ASP A 249 -11.90 18.52 20.93
C ASP A 249 -10.97 19.65 20.41
N HIS A 250 -10.21 19.39 19.35
CA HIS A 250 -9.34 20.36 18.65
C HIS A 250 -9.94 20.86 17.32
N LYS A 251 -11.25 20.64 17.10
CA LYS A 251 -11.94 20.93 15.83
C LYS A 251 -11.65 22.34 15.30
N ASP A 252 -11.82 23.36 16.14
CA ASP A 252 -11.69 24.75 15.69
C ASP A 252 -10.24 25.09 15.28
N GLN A 253 -9.24 24.52 15.96
CA GLN A 253 -7.83 24.68 15.60
C GLN A 253 -7.50 23.93 14.31
N ILE A 254 -8.00 22.71 14.15
CA ILE A 254 -7.79 21.90 12.94
C ILE A 254 -8.41 22.58 11.71
N GLU A 255 -9.65 23.06 11.82
CA GLU A 255 -10.34 23.79 10.74
C GLU A 255 -9.62 25.10 10.38
N ALA A 256 -9.09 25.82 11.38
CA ALA A 256 -8.30 27.03 11.14
C ALA A 256 -6.98 26.71 10.41
N ASP A 257 -6.26 25.67 10.85
CA ASP A 257 -4.99 25.24 10.25
C ASP A 257 -5.14 24.74 8.80
N ILE A 258 -6.26 24.06 8.49
CA ILE A 258 -6.60 23.60 7.14
C ILE A 258 -7.21 24.73 6.29
N SER A 259 -7.77 25.75 6.97
CA SER A 259 -8.53 26.86 6.39
C SER A 259 -9.80 26.39 5.65
N GLU A 260 -10.47 25.38 6.19
CA GLU A 260 -11.70 24.79 5.64
C GLU A 260 -12.64 24.39 6.80
N LYS A 261 -13.94 24.34 6.53
CA LYS A 261 -14.91 23.74 7.47
C LYS A 261 -15.09 22.27 7.14
N LEU A 262 -14.92 21.42 8.14
CA LEU A 262 -14.98 19.97 7.96
C LEU A 262 -16.32 19.42 8.46
N ASP A 263 -16.77 18.35 7.81
CA ASP A 263 -17.88 17.55 8.28
C ASP A 263 -17.36 16.42 9.19
N TRP A 264 -17.69 16.52 10.47
CA TRP A 264 -17.21 15.60 11.50
C TRP A 264 -18.24 14.49 11.71
N GLN A 265 -17.88 13.26 11.37
CA GLN A 265 -18.80 12.12 11.37
C GLN A 265 -18.28 10.99 12.25
N GLU A 266 -18.87 10.83 13.44
CA GLU A 266 -18.57 9.68 14.31
C GLU A 266 -19.08 8.36 13.70
N LEU A 267 -20.04 8.41 12.76
CA LEU A 267 -20.70 7.24 12.15
C LEU A 267 -21.35 6.33 13.21
N GLN A 268 -22.46 6.80 13.79
CA GLN A 268 -23.20 6.06 14.81
C GLN A 268 -23.49 4.61 14.40
N GLY A 269 -23.24 3.68 15.32
CA GLY A 269 -23.41 2.23 15.09
C GLY A 269 -22.25 1.56 14.34
N LYS A 270 -21.22 2.31 13.92
CA LYS A 270 -19.98 1.77 13.36
C LYS A 270 -18.81 2.02 14.29
N LYS A 271 -17.83 1.12 14.22
CA LYS A 271 -16.51 1.27 14.84
C LYS A 271 -15.73 2.45 14.25
N ALA A 272 -15.77 2.56 12.92
CA ALA A 272 -15.09 3.62 12.19
C ALA A 272 -15.71 5.00 12.41
N SER A 273 -14.91 6.04 12.24
CA SER A 273 -15.28 7.46 12.24
C SER A 273 -14.46 8.21 11.20
N ARG A 274 -14.88 9.42 10.82
CA ARG A 274 -14.16 10.23 9.83
C ARG A 274 -14.40 11.72 9.96
N THR A 275 -13.49 12.49 9.39
CA THR A 275 -13.69 13.92 9.10
C THR A 275 -13.58 14.15 7.61
N ARG A 276 -14.56 14.82 7.01
CA ARG A 276 -14.71 14.93 5.56
C ARG A 276 -14.67 16.37 5.08
N LEU A 277 -14.01 16.60 3.96
CA LEU A 277 -14.20 17.77 3.11
C LEU A 277 -14.61 17.28 1.72
N SER A 278 -15.66 17.86 1.14
CA SER A 278 -16.10 17.49 -0.21
C SER A 278 -16.57 18.67 -1.03
N ILE A 279 -16.45 18.54 -2.35
CA ILE A 279 -16.98 19.49 -3.33
C ILE A 279 -17.80 18.75 -4.39
N PRO A 280 -18.88 19.34 -4.92
CA PRO A 280 -19.56 18.79 -6.08
C PRO A 280 -18.61 18.70 -7.27
N THR A 281 -18.67 17.60 -8.02
CA THR A 281 -17.93 17.43 -9.27
C THR A 281 -18.78 16.70 -10.29
N ASN A 282 -18.47 16.89 -11.57
CA ASN A 282 -18.93 15.99 -12.60
C ASN A 282 -17.76 15.08 -13.01
N PHE A 283 -17.75 13.87 -12.48
CA PHE A 283 -16.73 12.88 -12.80
C PHE A 283 -16.67 12.55 -14.30
N ASP A 284 -17.79 12.73 -15.00
CA ASP A 284 -17.86 12.44 -16.43
C ASP A 284 -17.23 13.51 -17.33
N ASP A 285 -16.99 14.70 -16.80
CA ASP A 285 -16.36 15.80 -17.50
C ASP A 285 -14.83 15.72 -17.39
N ILE A 286 -14.22 14.95 -18.31
CA ILE A 286 -12.77 14.73 -18.39
C ILE A 286 -11.99 16.05 -18.52
N THR A 287 -12.61 17.10 -19.08
CA THR A 287 -11.95 18.41 -19.24
C THR A 287 -11.67 19.11 -17.91
N LYS A 288 -12.34 18.70 -16.82
CA LYS A 288 -12.18 19.24 -15.46
C LYS A 288 -11.36 18.33 -14.55
N TRP A 289 -10.79 17.25 -15.07
CA TRP A 289 -10.00 16.32 -14.26
C TRP A 289 -8.75 16.98 -13.69
N GLU A 290 -8.08 17.85 -14.43
CA GLU A 290 -6.89 18.54 -13.91
C GLU A 290 -7.23 19.47 -12.73
N ASP A 291 -8.34 20.20 -12.80
CA ASP A 291 -8.85 21.02 -11.68
C ASP A 291 -9.19 20.13 -10.46
N SER A 292 -9.75 18.95 -10.72
CA SER A 292 -10.07 17.93 -9.71
C SER A 292 -8.80 17.41 -9.02
N PHE A 293 -7.75 17.15 -9.80
CA PHE A 293 -6.46 16.69 -9.30
C PHE A 293 -5.76 17.76 -8.47
N GLU A 294 -5.79 19.01 -8.92
CA GLU A 294 -5.23 20.14 -8.17
C GLU A 294 -5.93 20.28 -6.81
N TRP A 295 -7.26 20.24 -6.79
CA TRP A 295 -8.01 20.33 -5.54
C TRP A 295 -7.69 19.17 -4.60
N LEU A 296 -7.74 17.92 -5.08
CA LEU A 296 -7.44 16.73 -4.28
C LEU A 296 -6.02 16.79 -3.68
N LEU A 297 -5.01 17.13 -4.50
CA LEU A 297 -3.62 17.20 -4.05
C LEU A 297 -3.42 18.30 -3.00
N ASN A 298 -3.95 19.50 -3.25
CA ASN A 298 -3.84 20.61 -2.31
C ASN A 298 -4.47 20.28 -0.95
N GLN A 299 -5.64 19.66 -0.94
CA GLN A 299 -6.29 19.28 0.32
C GLN A 299 -5.58 18.10 0.99
N ALA A 300 -5.08 17.13 0.22
CA ALA A 300 -4.26 16.04 0.76
C ALA A 300 -3.01 16.55 1.47
N GLU A 301 -2.29 17.51 0.88
CA GLU A 301 -1.08 18.09 1.47
C GLU A 301 -1.40 18.89 2.75
N LYS A 302 -2.52 19.62 2.77
CA LYS A 302 -2.99 20.29 3.99
C LYS A 302 -3.33 19.29 5.09
N PHE A 303 -4.13 18.27 4.79
CA PHE A 303 -4.54 17.25 5.76
C PHE A 303 -3.31 16.52 6.32
N HIS A 304 -2.40 16.06 5.45
CA HIS A 304 -1.17 15.38 5.84
C HIS A 304 -0.23 16.29 6.66
N LYS A 305 -0.27 17.62 6.47
CA LYS A 305 0.51 18.56 7.30
C LYS A 305 -0.11 18.80 8.67
N VAL A 306 -1.44 18.75 8.78
CA VAL A 306 -2.17 19.16 9.99
C VAL A 306 -2.44 17.98 10.91
N PHE A 307 -3.10 16.93 10.44
CA PHE A 307 -3.60 15.85 11.29
C PHE A 307 -2.52 15.08 12.07
N PRO A 308 -1.33 14.76 11.52
CA PRO A 308 -0.29 14.08 12.29
C PRO A 308 0.10 14.81 13.58
N LYS A 309 0.00 16.15 13.62
CA LYS A 309 0.29 16.95 14.81
C LYS A 309 -0.69 16.67 15.95
N TYR A 310 -1.91 16.25 15.66
CA TYR A 310 -2.95 16.01 16.67
C TYR A 310 -3.05 14.52 17.04
N ILE A 311 -2.60 13.65 16.14
CA ILE A 311 -2.50 12.19 16.38
C ILE A 311 -1.27 11.89 17.26
N LYS A 312 -0.09 12.40 16.91
CA LYS A 312 1.20 12.09 17.58
C LYS A 312 1.48 12.82 18.91
N LEU A 313 0.53 13.56 19.49
CA LEU A 313 0.74 14.35 20.72
C LEU A 313 1.09 13.52 21.99
N GLU A 314 1.12 12.18 21.91
CA GLU A 314 1.40 11.32 23.05
C GLU A 314 2.88 10.96 23.22
N GLU A 315 3.73 11.03 22.18
CA GLU A 315 5.14 10.66 22.32
C GLU A 315 5.99 11.64 23.17
N GLN A 316 5.44 12.79 23.57
CA GLN A 316 6.18 13.83 24.32
C GLN A 316 5.75 13.99 25.79
N ASN A 317 4.79 13.22 26.29
CA ASN A 317 4.33 13.33 27.68
C ASN A 317 4.63 12.10 28.55
N GLU A 318 5.34 11.10 28.01
CA GLU A 318 5.95 10.02 28.77
C GLU A 318 7.47 10.12 28.69
N THR A 319 8.08 11.01 29.49
CA THR A 319 9.51 10.92 29.84
C THR A 319 9.78 11.48 31.23
#